data_AF-A0A8T4STV2-F1
#
_entry.id   AF-A0A8T4STV2-F1
#
_cell.length_a   1.000
_cell.length_b   1.000
_cell.length_c   1.000
_cell.angle_alpha   90.00
_cell.angle_beta   90.00
_cell.angle_gamma   90.00
#
_symmetry.space_group_name_H-M   'P 1'
#
loop_
_entity.id
_entity.type
_entity.pdbx_description
1 polymer ?
#
loop_
_entity_poly.entity_id
_entity_poly.type
_entity_poly.pdbx_seq_one_letter_code
_entity_poly.pdbx_strand_id
1 'polypeptide(L)'
;MITLPKDDLKKQEILGRIAMKFERGKEYTEQKVNEIIKSFNIDDYVLFRRELVNFNYLGKDSYKSVYWLKKSALSDEELARINFNQKKMKDSGVY
;
A
#
# COMPACT_ATOMS: atom_id res chain seq x y z
N MET A 1 10.86 -5.20 13.48
CA MET A 1 10.30 -5.35 12.12
C MET A 1 8.99 -4.61 12.04
N ILE A 2 8.73 -3.89 10.94
CA ILE A 2 7.46 -3.20 10.73
C ILE A 2 6.41 -4.25 10.33
N THR A 3 5.29 -4.27 11.04
CA THR A 3 4.12 -5.10 10.71
C THR A 3 3.00 -4.22 10.19
N LEU A 4 2.13 -4.79 9.35
CA LEU A 4 0.99 -4.06 8.82
C LEU A 4 -0.09 -3.92 9.90
N PRO A 5 -0.51 -2.70 10.27
CA PRO A 5 -1.56 -2.51 11.26
C PRO A 5 -2.90 -2.99 10.72
N LYS A 6 -3.80 -3.43 11.62
CA LYS A 6 -5.20 -3.76 11.26
C LYS A 6 -6.00 -2.52 10.83
N ASP A 7 -5.60 -1.36 11.32
CA ASP A 7 -6.23 -0.07 11.04
C ASP A 7 -5.82 0.42 9.65
N ASP A 8 -6.77 0.40 8.71
CA ASP A 8 -6.54 0.83 7.33
C ASP A 8 -6.03 2.26 7.19
N LEU A 9 -6.36 3.18 8.10
CA LEU A 9 -5.83 4.55 8.07
C LEU A 9 -4.35 4.56 8.45
N LYS A 10 -3.97 3.81 9.50
CA LYS A 10 -2.55 3.64 9.87
C LYS A 10 -1.76 2.90 8.79
N LYS A 11 -2.39 2.00 8.03
CA LYS A 11 -1.73 1.37 6.87
C LYS A 11 -1.31 2.42 5.86
N GLN A 12 -2.11 3.47 5.63
CA GLN A 12 -1.81 4.50 4.61
C GLN A 12 -0.53 5.26 4.94
N GLU A 13 -0.24 5.52 6.22
CA GLU A 13 1.00 6.18 6.61
C GLU A 13 2.24 5.38 6.21
N ILE A 14 2.19 4.05 6.34
CA ILE A 14 3.32 3.17 6.02
C ILE A 14 3.38 2.93 4.50
N LEU A 15 2.25 2.60 3.89
CA LEU A 15 2.16 2.32 2.46
C LEU A 15 2.50 3.56 1.63
N GLY A 16 2.06 4.76 2.04
CA GLY A 16 2.43 6.02 1.39
C GLY A 16 3.94 6.30 1.47
N ARG A 17 4.57 6.05 2.63
CA ARG A 17 6.04 6.17 2.78
C ARG A 17 6.80 5.24 1.84
N ILE A 18 6.30 4.03 1.63
CA ILE A 18 6.88 3.08 0.69
C ILE A 18 6.62 3.53 -0.75
N ALA A 19 5.40 3.97 -1.07
CA ALA A 19 5.01 4.46 -2.40
C ALA A 19 5.88 5.62 -2.88
N MET A 20 6.30 6.51 -1.96
CA MET A 20 7.22 7.62 -2.27
C MET A 20 8.62 7.18 -2.73
N LYS A 21 9.01 5.91 -2.58
CA LYS A 21 10.28 5.38 -3.11
C LYS A 21 10.19 4.98 -4.59
N PHE A 22 9.00 4.91 -5.16
CA PHE A 22 8.81 4.62 -6.56
C PHE A 22 8.75 5.91 -7.37
N GLU A 23 9.26 5.86 -8.58
CA GLU A 23 9.29 6.98 -9.51
C GLU A 23 8.13 6.87 -10.50
N ARG A 24 7.52 8.01 -10.83
CA ARG A 24 6.43 8.06 -11.80
C ARG A 24 6.96 7.82 -13.22
N GLY A 25 6.24 7.01 -13.99
CA GLY A 25 6.63 6.66 -15.37
C GLY A 25 7.69 5.56 -15.47
N LYS A 26 8.09 4.95 -14.34
CA LYS A 26 9.05 3.85 -14.29
C LYS A 26 8.35 2.54 -13.94
N GLU A 27 8.77 1.47 -14.61
CA GLU A 27 8.35 0.11 -14.32
C GLU A 27 9.39 -0.59 -13.44
N TYR A 28 8.89 -1.39 -12.51
CA TYR A 28 9.68 -2.15 -11.55
C TYR A 28 9.28 -3.61 -11.64
N THR A 29 10.26 -4.51 -11.68
CA THR A 29 10.00 -5.94 -11.56
C THR A 29 9.53 -6.28 -10.14
N GLU A 30 8.83 -7.39 -9.98
CA GLU A 30 8.50 -7.94 -8.66
C GLU A 30 9.70 -7.99 -7.71
N GLN A 31 10.87 -8.43 -8.20
CA GLN A 31 12.10 -8.48 -7.41
C GLN A 31 12.49 -7.09 -6.91
N LYS A 32 12.45 -6.07 -7.78
CA LYS A 32 12.83 -4.72 -7.40
C LYS A 32 11.85 -4.09 -6.41
N VAL A 33 10.55 -4.35 -6.58
CA VAL A 33 9.52 -3.95 -5.61
C VAL A 33 9.79 -4.60 -4.25
N ASN A 34 10.09 -5.89 -4.22
CA ASN A 34 10.39 -6.62 -2.99
C ASN A 34 11.62 -6.03 -2.28
N GLU A 35 12.68 -5.68 -3.01
CA GLU A 35 13.86 -5.01 -2.44
C GLU A 35 13.51 -3.65 -1.81
N ILE A 36 12.74 -2.83 -2.51
CA ILE A 36 12.31 -1.51 -2.01
C ILE A 36 11.52 -1.68 -0.72
N ILE A 37 10.57 -2.62 -0.67
CA ILE A 37 9.77 -2.88 0.54
C ILE A 37 10.66 -3.38 1.69
N LYS A 38 11.55 -4.33 1.43
CA LYS A 38 12.47 -4.88 2.44
C LYS A 38 13.39 -3.81 3.05
N SER A 39 13.72 -2.75 2.32
CA SER A 39 14.52 -1.63 2.84
C SER A 39 13.89 -0.90 4.03
N PHE A 40 12.59 -1.07 4.28
CA PHE A 40 11.88 -0.52 5.43
C PHE A 40 11.85 -1.45 6.65
N ASN A 41 12.69 -2.49 6.68
CA ASN A 41 12.74 -3.45 7.79
C ASN A 41 11.42 -4.24 7.96
N ILE A 42 10.81 -4.59 6.82
CA ILE A 42 9.55 -5.34 6.67
C ILE A 42 9.88 -6.79 6.29
N ASP A 43 9.36 -7.74 7.05
CA ASP A 43 9.52 -9.17 6.79
C ASP A 43 8.43 -9.70 5.84
N ASP A 44 7.18 -9.28 6.04
CA ASP A 44 6.05 -9.67 5.21
C ASP A 44 5.89 -8.76 3.97
N TYR A 45 6.96 -8.66 3.18
CA TYR A 45 6.99 -7.80 1.99
C TYR A 45 5.95 -8.20 0.93
N VAL A 46 5.48 -9.45 0.95
CA VAL A 46 4.42 -9.95 0.07
C VAL A 46 3.08 -9.31 0.44
N LEU A 47 2.73 -9.26 1.73
CA LEU A 47 1.53 -8.58 2.20
C LEU A 47 1.56 -7.09 1.83
N PHE A 48 2.68 -6.40 2.07
CA PHE A 48 2.82 -4.98 1.75
C PHE A 48 2.67 -4.71 0.24
N ARG A 49 3.28 -5.55 -0.61
CA ARG A 49 3.14 -5.43 -2.06
C ARG A 49 1.68 -5.59 -2.52
N ARG A 50 0.94 -6.53 -1.92
CA ARG A 50 -0.49 -6.70 -2.19
C ARG A 50 -1.29 -5.47 -1.77
N GLU A 51 -1.04 -4.94 -0.59
CA GLU A 51 -1.77 -3.77 -0.08
C GLU A 51 -1.45 -2.48 -0.87
N LEU A 52 -0.22 -2.32 -1.34
CA LEU A 52 0.15 -1.21 -2.25
C LEU A 52 -0.69 -1.23 -3.53
N VAL A 53 -1.03 -2.41 -4.04
CA VAL A 53 -1.93 -2.56 -5.20
C VAL A 53 -3.39 -2.36 -4.77
N ASN A 54 -3.83 -2.95 -3.65
CA ASN A 54 -5.20 -2.85 -3.15
C ASN A 54 -5.63 -1.39 -2.91
N PHE A 55 -4.75 -0.58 -2.31
CA PHE A 55 -5.00 0.85 -2.07
C PHE A 55 -4.64 1.73 -3.28
N ASN A 56 -4.36 1.13 -4.45
CA ASN A 56 -4.05 1.79 -5.70
C ASN A 56 -2.77 2.64 -5.73
N TYR A 57 -1.83 2.48 -4.79
CA TYR A 57 -0.52 3.15 -4.88
C TYR A 57 0.28 2.64 -6.08
N LEU A 58 0.28 1.32 -6.28
CA LEU A 58 0.94 0.67 -7.40
C LEU A 58 -0.08 0.04 -8.35
N GLY A 59 0.20 0.12 -9.65
CA GLY A 59 -0.38 -0.78 -10.64
C GLY A 59 0.45 -2.04 -10.74
N LYS A 60 -0.17 -3.13 -11.18
CA LYS A 60 0.48 -4.41 -11.49
C LYS A 60 0.00 -4.90 -12.84
N ASP A 61 0.94 -5.34 -13.69
CA ASP A 61 0.62 -6.09 -14.89
C ASP A 61 0.50 -7.58 -14.54
N SER A 62 -0.61 -8.20 -14.94
CA SER A 62 -0.89 -9.61 -14.66
C SER A 62 -0.07 -10.57 -15.51
N TYR A 63 0.44 -10.13 -16.66
CA TYR A 63 1.19 -10.93 -17.62
C TYR A 63 2.70 -10.76 -17.50
N LYS A 64 3.17 -9.55 -17.20
CA LYS A 64 4.60 -9.20 -17.19
C LYS A 64 5.21 -9.14 -15.79
N SER A 65 4.42 -9.31 -14.73
CA SER A 65 4.88 -9.21 -13.33
C SER A 65 5.65 -7.92 -13.03
N VAL A 66 5.27 -6.83 -13.71
CA VAL A 66 5.79 -5.48 -13.49
C VAL A 66 4.82 -4.64 -12.69
N TYR A 67 5.37 -3.65 -12.00
CA TYR A 67 4.66 -2.70 -11.15
C TYR A 67 5.05 -1.28 -11.55
N TRP A 68 4.14 -0.33 -11.37
CA TRP A 68 4.43 1.09 -11.60
C TRP A 68 3.68 1.95 -10.58
N LEU A 69 4.23 3.13 -10.29
CA LEU A 69 3.57 4.09 -9.42
C LEU A 69 2.31 4.66 -10.08
N LYS A 70 1.16 4.48 -9.44
CA LYS A 70 -0.10 5.15 -9.79
C LYS A 70 -0.28 6.43 -8.99
N LYS A 71 -0.02 6.40 -7.68
CA LYS A 71 -0.08 7.56 -6.79
C LYS A 71 0.92 7.44 -5.65
N SER A 72 1.55 8.57 -5.31
CA SER A 72 2.50 8.69 -4.19
C SER A 72 1.82 8.98 -2.85
N ALA A 73 0.59 9.48 -2.87
CA ALA A 73 -0.26 9.72 -1.70
C ALA A 73 -1.74 9.56 -2.08
N LEU A 74 -2.58 9.22 -1.10
CA LEU A 74 -4.03 9.27 -1.24
C LEU A 74 -4.52 10.71 -1.18
N SER A 75 -5.61 11.02 -1.88
CA SER A 75 -6.29 12.30 -1.67
C SER A 75 -7.01 12.35 -0.33
N ASP A 76 -7.26 13.56 0.17
CA ASP A 76 -8.03 13.75 1.41
C ASP A 76 -9.41 13.07 1.36
N GLU A 77 -10.02 13.03 0.17
CA GLU A 77 -11.29 12.34 -0.05
C GLU A 77 -11.17 10.82 0.09
N GLU A 78 -10.10 10.22 -0.41
CA GLU A 78 -9.83 8.79 -0.27
C GLU A 78 -9.57 8.42 1.20
N LEU A 79 -8.79 9.24 1.91
CA LEU A 79 -8.54 9.08 3.34
C LEU A 79 -9.83 9.22 4.17
N ALA A 80 -10.68 10.18 3.82
CA ALA A 80 -11.98 10.37 4.47
C ALA A 80 -12.90 9.15 4.30
N ARG A 81 -12.92 8.54 3.11
CA ARG A 81 -13.69 7.30 2.83
C ARG A 81 -13.18 6.11 3.65
N ILE A 82 -11.86 5.93 3.72
CA ILE A 82 -11.24 4.86 4.54
C ILE A 82 -11.63 5.05 6.01
N ASN A 83 -11.50 6.27 6.52
CA ASN A 83 -11.87 6.59 7.90
C ASN A 83 -13.36 6.33 8.18
N PHE A 84 -14.26 6.72 7.25
CA PHE A 84 -15.69 6.47 7.38
C PHE A 84 -16.02 4.98 7.41
N ASN A 85 -15.46 4.20 6.48
CA ASN A 85 -15.67 2.76 6.42
C ASN A 85 -15.16 2.07 7.69
N GLN A 86 -14.00 2.50 8.19
CA GLN A 86 -13.44 1.97 9.43
C GLN A 86 -14.32 2.27 10.65
N LYS A 87 -14.85 3.49 10.78
CA LYS A 87 -15.79 3.83 11.85
C LYS A 87 -17.04 2.96 11.79
N LYS A 88 -17.64 2.82 10.60
CA LYS A 88 -18.81 1.95 10.38
C LYS A 88 -18.54 0.50 10.78
N MET A 89 -17.37 -0.05 10.47
CA MET A 89 -17.00 -1.42 10.87
C MET A 89 -16.91 -1.56 12.40
N LYS A 90 -16.30 -0.59 13.09
CA LYS A 90 -16.21 -0.57 14.56
C LYS A 90 -17.60 -0.48 15.21
N ASP A 91 -18.49 0.36 14.66
CA ASP A 91 -19.86 0.53 15.16
C ASP A 91 -20.75 -0.70 14.91
N SER A 92 -20.47 -1.49 13.86
CA SER A 92 -21.22 -2.72 13.55
C SER A 92 -20.86 -3.94 14.41
N GLY A 93 -19.89 -3.85 15.32
CA GLY A 93 -19.50 -4.96 16.21
C GLY A 93 -18.86 -6.15 15.50
N VAL A 94 -18.43 -6.01 14.25
CA VAL A 94 -17.71 -7.05 13.50
C VAL A 94 -16.22 -6.92 13.80
N TYR A 95 -15.77 -7.52 14.90
CA TYR A 95 -14.35 -7.66 15.25
C TYR A 95 -14.07 -8.98 15.95
#